data_AF-A0A450SAJ8-F1
#
_entry.id   AF-A0A450SAJ8-F1
#
_cell.length_a   1.000
_cell.length_b   1.000
_cell.length_c   1.000
_cell.angle_alpha   90.00
_cell.angle_beta   90.00
_cell.angle_gamma   90.00
#
_symmetry.space_group_name_H-M   'P 1'
#
loop_
_entity.id
_entity.type
_entity.pdbx_description
1 polymer ?
#
loop_
_entity_poly.entity_id
_entity_poly.type
_entity_poly.pdbx_seq_one_letter_code
_entity_poly.pdbx_strand_id
1 'polypeptide(L)' 'MILVDTSVWVDHLRWRDEELSTLLDDDAILIHPFVIGELACGNLHHRQRVLAGLYEIPTLTPKIADYGHGISDYDYRPNG' A
#
# COMPACT_ATOMS: atom_id res chain seq x y z
N MET A 1 7.40 5.27 -13.75
CA MET A 1 6.84 4.58 -12.56
C MET A 1 7.48 5.14 -11.31
N ILE A 2 6.68 5.70 -10.41
CA ILE A 2 7.09 6.42 -9.20
C ILE A 2 6.42 5.74 -8.01
N LEU A 3 7.19 5.36 -6.99
CA LEU A 3 6.63 4.84 -5.75
C LEU A 3 6.28 6.01 -4.82
N VAL A 4 5.03 6.06 -4.38
CA VAL A 4 4.51 7.16 -3.56
C VAL A 4 4.38 6.73 -2.11
N ASP A 5 4.85 7.59 -1.20
CA ASP A 5 4.82 7.39 0.25
C ASP A 5 3.43 7.66 0.86
N THR A 6 3.17 7.14 2.06
CA THR A 6 1.91 7.30 2.78
C THR A 6 1.55 8.77 3.02
N SER A 7 2.52 9.63 3.34
CA SER A 7 2.26 11.06 3.59
C SER A 7 1.62 11.76 2.38
N VAL A 8 2.15 11.52 1.19
CA VAL A 8 1.62 12.08 -0.08
C VAL A 8 0.21 11.56 -0.36
N TRP A 9 -0.07 10.28 -0.09
CA TRP A 9 -1.42 9.73 -0.19
C TRP A 9 -2.40 10.38 0.78
N VAL A 10 -1.99 10.57 2.03
CA VAL A 10 -2.83 11.24 3.04
C VAL A 10 -3.15 12.66 2.61
N ASP A 11 -2.19 13.40 2.10
CA ASP A 11 -2.38 14.76 1.61
C ASP A 11 -3.34 14.77 0.41
N HIS A 12 -3.11 13.93 -0.60
CA HIS A 12 -3.99 13.81 -1.78
C HIS A 12 -5.43 13.44 -1.42
N LEU A 13 -5.63 12.55 -0.44
CA LEU A 13 -6.96 12.13 0.00
C LEU A 13 -7.70 13.21 0.83
N ARG A 14 -6.96 14.11 1.47
CA ARG A 14 -7.53 15.26 2.20
C ARG A 14 -7.77 16.45 1.28
N TRP A 15 -6.83 16.69 0.37
CA TRP A 15 -6.77 17.80 -0.58
C TRP A 15 -6.29 17.23 -1.90
N ARG A 16 -7.13 17.24 -2.92
CA ARG A 16 -6.78 16.66 -4.23
C ARG A 16 -5.49 17.27 -4.75
N ASP A 17 -4.45 16.46 -4.83
CA ASP A 17 -3.17 16.80 -5.46
C ASP A 17 -3.29 16.59 -6.98
N GLU A 18 -3.12 17.67 -7.76
CA GLU A 18 -3.26 17.66 -9.22
C GLU A 18 -2.12 16.91 -9.92
N GLU A 19 -0.91 16.98 -9.40
CA GLU A 19 0.25 16.26 -9.95
C GLU A 19 0.06 14.77 -9.74
N LEU A 20 -0.31 14.35 -8.51
CA LEU A 20 -0.60 12.94 -8.24
C LEU A 20 -1.79 12.45 -9.05
N SER A 21 -2.82 13.27 -9.26
CA SER A 21 -3.95 12.92 -10.13
C SER A 21 -3.49 12.63 -11.56
N THR A 22 -2.65 13.50 -12.12
CA THR A 22 -2.11 13.34 -13.48
C THR A 22 -1.27 12.07 -13.59
N LEU A 23 -0.42 11.80 -12.59
CA LEU A 23 0.40 10.59 -12.58
C LEU A 23 -0.43 9.30 -12.42
N LEU A 24 -1.58 9.37 -11.73
CA LEU A 24 -2.52 8.25 -11.65
C LEU A 24 -3.21 8.01 -12.98
N ASP A 25 -3.63 9.06 -13.68
CA ASP A 25 -4.24 8.97 -15.01
C ASP A 25 -3.25 8.42 -16.06
N ASP A 26 -1.95 8.67 -15.87
CA ASP A 26 -0.86 8.19 -16.75
C ASP A 26 -0.33 6.78 -16.38
N ASP A 27 -0.95 6.06 -15.44
CA ASP A 27 -0.47 4.78 -14.89
C ASP A 27 1.00 4.83 -14.41
N ALA A 28 1.45 6.01 -13.99
CA ALA A 28 2.83 6.29 -13.63
C ALA A 28 3.14 6.03 -12.15
N ILE A 29 2.14 5.69 -11.33
CA ILE A 29 2.27 5.45 -9.89
C ILE A 29 2.37 3.97 -9.56
N LEU A 30 3.25 3.67 -8.61
CA LEU A 30 3.34 2.40 -7.90
C LEU A 30 2.95 2.61 -6.44
N ILE A 31 2.32 1.59 -5.85
CA ILE A 31 2.02 1.56 -4.42
C ILE A 31 2.67 0.36 -3.75
N HIS A 32 3.06 0.49 -2.48
CA HIS A 32 3.54 -0.62 -1.69
C HIS A 32 2.38 -1.19 -0.83
N PRO A 33 2.26 -2.52 -0.62
CA PRO A 33 1.17 -3.09 0.18
C PRO A 33 1.07 -2.49 1.59
N PHE A 34 2.21 -2.14 2.21
CA PHE A 34 2.20 -1.51 3.55
C PHE A 34 1.62 -0.11 3.55
N VAL A 35 1.78 0.68 2.47
CA VAL A 35 1.15 2.00 2.37
C VAL A 35 -0.38 1.86 2.38
N ILE A 36 -0.92 0.87 1.64
CA ILE A 36 -2.35 0.55 1.69
C ILE A 36 -2.78 0.17 3.11
N GLY A 37 -1.97 -0.63 3.81
CA GLY A 37 -2.20 -1.02 5.20
C GLY A 37 -2.24 0.16 6.17
N GLU A 38 -1.28 1.08 6.06
CA GLU A 38 -1.22 2.30 6.88
C GLU A 38 -2.45 3.18 6.66
N LEU A 39 -2.83 3.41 5.40
CA LEU A 39 -4.04 4.16 5.04
C LEU A 39 -5.30 3.45 5.56
N ALA A 40 -5.36 2.12 5.45
CA ALA A 40 -6.46 1.32 5.98
C ALA A 40 -6.55 1.36 7.51
N CYS A 41 -5.45 1.55 8.24
CA CYS A 41 -5.48 1.73 9.68
C CYS A 41 -5.95 3.15 10.08
N GLY A 42 -5.86 4.13 9.17
CA GLY A 42 -6.31 5.50 9.39
C GLY A 42 -7.82 5.74 9.18
N ASN A 43 -8.23 7.00 9.38
CA ASN A 43 -9.59 7.44 9.10
C ASN A 43 -9.73 7.91 7.63
N LEU A 44 -10.48 7.15 6.83
CA LEU A 44 -10.68 7.40 5.41
C LEU A 44 -12.15 7.76 5.13
N HIS A 45 -12.38 8.93 4.54
CA HIS A 45 -13.67 9.24 3.94
C HIS A 45 -13.92 8.30 2.75
N HIS A 46 -15.14 7.78 2.61
CA HIS A 46 -15.48 6.80 1.57
C HIS A 46 -14.54 5.58 1.53
N ARG A 47 -14.11 5.10 2.70
CA ARG A 47 -13.16 4.00 2.92
C ARG A 47 -13.20 2.88 1.87
N GLN A 48 -14.39 2.31 1.60
CA GLN A 48 -14.54 1.21 0.65
C GLN A 48 -14.11 1.61 -0.77
N ARG A 49 -14.52 2.79 -1.23
CA ARG A 49 -14.17 3.30 -2.57
C ARG A 49 -12.68 3.61 -2.66
N VAL A 50 -12.13 4.26 -1.64
CA VAL A 50 -10.69 4.62 -1.60
C VAL A 50 -9.83 3.36 -1.60
N LEU A 51 -10.10 2.41 -0.71
CA LEU A 51 -9.32 1.18 -0.65
C LEU A 51 -9.45 0.36 -1.94
N ALA A 52 -10.65 0.27 -2.53
CA ALA A 52 -10.83 -0.40 -3.81
C ALA A 52 -9.94 0.20 -4.91
N GLY A 53 -9.92 1.53 -5.04
CA GLY A 53 -9.05 2.21 -6.00
C GLY A 53 -7.55 2.00 -5.71
N LEU A 54 -7.14 2.05 -4.44
CA LEU A 54 -5.73 1.80 -4.06
C LEU A 54 -5.28 0.38 -4.41
N TYR A 55 -6.17 -0.62 -4.32
CA TYR A 55 -5.87 -2.00 -4.71
C TYR A 55 -5.83 -2.23 -6.23
N GLU A 56 -6.34 -1.29 -7.04
CA GLU A 56 -6.24 -1.33 -8.50
C GLU A 56 -4.88 -0.79 -8.99
N ILE A 57 -4.16 -0.04 -8.16
CA ILE A 57 -2.85 0.53 -8.50
C ILE A 57 -1.78 -0.58 -8.57
N PRO A 58 -0.93 -0.60 -9.61
CA PRO A 58 0.15 -1.57 -9.72
C PRO A 58 1.05 -1.54 -8.47
N THR A 59 1.19 -2.71 -7.86
CA THR A 59 1.85 -2.84 -6.56
C THR A 59 3.28 -3.35 -6.73
N LEU A 60 4.23 -2.71 -6.05
CA LEU A 60 5.56 -3.28 -5.92
C LEU A 60 5.48 -4.53 -5.05
N THR A 61 5.71 -5.70 -5.66
CA THR A 61 5.79 -6.95 -4.91
C THR A 61 7.09 -6.93 -4.11
N PRO A 62 7.04 -6.93 -2.76
CA PRO A 62 8.26 -7.02 -1.99
C PRO A 62 8.95 -8.34 -2.32
N LYS A 63 10.24 -8.29 -2.63
CA LYS A 63 11.07 -9.49 -2.58
C LYS A 63 11.08 -9.92 -1.12
N ILE A 64 10.26 -10.92 -0.78
CA ILE A 64 10.44 -11.66 0.46
C ILE A 64 11.85 -12.22 0.35
N ALA A 65 12.74 -11.78 1.24
CA ALA A 65 14.07 -12.33 1.29
C ALA A 65 13.91 -13.84 1.46
N ASP A 66 14.46 -14.59 0.52
CA ASP A 66 14.62 -16.03 0.66
C ASP A 66 15.59 -16.23 1.83
N TYR A 67 15.05 -16.25 3.05
CA TYR A 67 15.74 -16.71 4.25
C TYR A 67 15.82 -18.24 4.14
N GLY A 68 16.49 -18.71 3.10
CA GLY A 68 16.92 -20.09 2.98
C GLY A 68 17.81 -20.39 4.18
N HIS A 69 17.34 -21.34 5.01
CA HIS A 69 18.02 -21.93 6.15
C HIS A 69 17.94 -21.17 7.49
N GLY A 70 17.04 -21.65 8.35
CA GLY A 70 17.26 -21.65 9.81
C GLY A 70 16.61 -20.52 10.61
N ILE A 71 15.28 -20.55 10.75
CA ILE A 71 14.64 -19.98 11.95
C ILE A 71 13.74 -21.05 12.56
N SER A 72 14.36 -21.92 13.36
CA SER A 72 13.68 -22.84 14.26
C SER A 72 13.35 -22.15 15.58
N ASP A 73 12.48 -21.13 15.59
CA ASP A 73 12.09 -20.53 16.89
C ASP A 73 10.66 -19.96 16.95
N TYR A 74 9.87 -20.07 15.89
CA TYR A 74 8.44 -19.78 15.97
C TYR A 74 7.63 -20.99 15.51
N ASP A 75 7.51 -21.97 16.42
CA ASP A 75 6.47 -22.99 16.39
C ASP A 75 5.11 -22.29 16.60
N TYR A 76 4.57 -21.70 15.54
CA TYR A 76 3.19 -21.24 15.51
C TYR A 76 2.29 -22.46 15.60
N ARG A 77 1.87 -22.80 16.82
CA ARG A 77 0.83 -23.79 17.06
C ARG A 77 -0.53 -23.11 16.89
N PRO A 78 -1.31 -23.44 15.85
CA PRO A 78 -2.70 -23.01 15.80
C PRO A 78 -3.45 -23.72 16.93
N ASN A 79 -4.24 -22.94 17.68
CA ASN A 79 -4.98 -23.40 18.85
C ASN A 79 -5.76 -24.69 18.59
N GLY A 80 -5.59 -25.67 19.48
CA GLY A 80 -6.47 -26.83 19.60
C GLY A 80 -7.79 -26.49 20.25
#